data_AF-A0A852T456-F1
#
_entry.id   AF-A0A852T456-F1
#
_cell.length_a   1.000
_cell.length_b   1.000
_cell.length_c   1.000
_cell.angle_alpha   90.00
_cell.angle_beta   90.00
_cell.angle_gamma   90.00
#
_symmetry.space_group_name_H-M   'P 1'
#
loop_
_entity.id
_entity.type
_entity.pdbx_description
1 polymer ?
#
loop_
_entity_poly.entity_id
_entity_poly.type
_entity_poly.pdbx_seq_one_letter_code
_entity_poly.pdbx_strand_id
1 'polypeptide(L)'
;MSEQQRSELADSHVTYDEYQAAFTRFVVCLEAGGFVVEKVGESNQVIDYRIPEAASKGGTSSRCYDREFRQVDARWQVSREDTSAQAARFRDCLVAAGIEPRATEREMYDQLIAAHIDTVACVG
;
A
#
# COMPACT_ATOMS: atom_id res chain seq x y z
N MET A 1 10.10 11.32 10.47
CA MET A 1 10.37 9.88 10.57
C MET A 1 11.03 9.55 11.90
N SER A 2 10.59 8.48 12.57
CA SER A 2 11.11 7.95 13.84
C SER A 2 12.43 7.19 13.66
N GLU A 3 13.08 6.84 14.78
CA GLU A 3 14.28 5.97 14.76
C GLU A 3 13.93 4.56 14.33
N GLN A 4 12.76 4.05 14.73
CA GLN A 4 12.30 2.71 14.36
C GLN A 4 12.11 2.59 12.85
N GLN A 5 11.43 3.55 12.20
CA GLN A 5 11.33 3.56 10.74
C GLN A 5 12.70 3.61 10.05
N ARG A 6 13.69 4.34 10.61
CA ARG A 6 15.04 4.35 10.04
C ARG A 6 15.71 2.97 10.12
N SER A 7 15.49 2.25 11.21
CA SER A 7 16.03 0.90 11.40
C SER A 7 15.37 -0.09 10.43
N GLU A 8 14.05 -0.06 10.32
CA GLU A 8 13.24 -0.94 9.45
C GLU A 8 13.50 -0.73 7.95
N LEU A 9 14.13 0.38 7.58
CA LEU A 9 14.51 0.69 6.20
C LEU A 9 15.99 0.44 5.92
N ALA A 10 16.79 0.09 6.93
CA ALA A 10 18.25 0.06 6.82
C ALA A 10 18.76 -1.04 5.87
N ASP A 11 18.05 -2.16 5.80
CA ASP A 11 18.37 -3.29 4.92
C ASP A 11 17.63 -3.22 3.56
N SER A 12 16.90 -2.13 3.32
CA SER A 12 16.05 -1.92 2.13
C SER A 12 14.91 -2.94 1.96
N HIS A 13 14.62 -3.76 2.97
CA HIS A 13 13.59 -4.79 2.93
C HIS A 13 12.69 -4.70 4.16
N VAL A 14 11.56 -4.03 4.01
CA VAL A 14 10.51 -4.06 5.03
C VAL A 14 9.87 -5.44 5.04
N THR A 15 9.85 -6.07 6.21
CA THR A 15 9.10 -7.29 6.48
C THR A 15 7.65 -6.99 6.89
N TYR A 16 6.77 -8.00 6.86
CA TYR A 16 5.38 -7.81 7.28
C TYR A 16 5.27 -7.43 8.75
N ASP A 17 6.13 -7.99 9.61
CA ASP A 17 6.15 -7.68 11.04
C ASP A 17 6.55 -6.23 11.29
N GLU A 18 7.53 -5.70 10.54
CA GLU A 18 7.93 -4.29 10.62
C GLU A 18 6.82 -3.36 10.10
N TYR A 19 6.13 -3.75 9.02
CA TYR A 19 4.97 -3.02 8.52
C TYR A 19 3.85 -2.94 9.56
N GLN A 20 3.50 -4.06 10.19
CA GLN A 20 2.49 -4.11 11.26
C GLN A 20 2.94 -3.33 12.50
N ALA A 21 4.21 -3.41 12.88
CA ALA A 21 4.77 -2.66 14.00
C ALA A 21 4.73 -1.14 13.74
N ALA A 22 5.06 -0.71 12.53
CA ALA A 22 4.98 0.69 12.12
C ALA A 22 3.54 1.20 12.11
N PHE A 23 2.60 0.42 11.59
CA PHE A 23 1.18 0.73 11.67
C PHE A 23 0.70 0.87 13.12
N THR A 24 1.10 -0.06 13.99
CA THR A 24 0.76 -0.03 15.43
C THR A 24 1.27 1.25 16.09
N ARG A 25 2.49 1.69 15.79
CA ARG A 25 3.03 2.96 16.31
C ARG A 25 2.24 4.17 15.82
N PHE A 26 1.79 4.16 14.57
CA PHE A 26 0.90 5.18 14.04
C PHE A 26 -0.44 5.23 14.78
N VAL A 27 -1.06 4.07 15.03
CA VAL A 27 -2.30 3.97 15.83
C VAL A 27 -2.10 4.54 17.23
N VAL A 28 -1.06 4.11 17.95
CA VAL A 28 -0.73 4.60 19.29
C VAL A 28 -0.51 6.12 19.31
N CYS A 29 0.14 6.67 18.28
CA CYS A 29 0.34 8.12 18.17
C CYS A 29 -0.98 8.89 17.99
N LEU A 30 -1.92 8.35 17.21
CA LEU A 30 -3.25 8.93 17.03
C LEU A 30 -4.10 8.81 18.30
N GLU A 31 -4.05 7.67 18.98
CA GLU A 31 -4.75 7.42 20.24
C GLU A 31 -4.27 8.36 21.35
N ALA A 32 -2.96 8.64 21.42
CA ALA A 32 -2.40 9.65 22.32
C ALA A 32 -2.91 11.07 22.00
N GLY A 33 -3.35 11.31 20.76
CA GLY A 33 -4.03 12.53 20.32
C GLY A 33 -5.55 12.52 20.56
N GLY A 34 -6.10 11.46 21.16
CA GLY A 34 -7.54 11.31 21.40
C GLY A 34 -8.34 10.81 20.20
N PHE A 35 -7.67 10.25 19.17
CA PHE A 35 -8.33 9.76 17.96
C PHE A 35 -8.22 8.23 17.87
N VAL A 36 -9.34 7.57 17.59
CA VAL A 36 -9.39 6.10 17.40
C VAL A 36 -9.16 5.78 15.93
N VAL A 37 -8.29 4.80 15.64
CA VAL A 37 -8.12 4.25 14.29
C VAL A 37 -8.95 2.99 14.14
N GLU A 38 -9.76 2.93 13.08
CA GLU A 38 -10.53 1.73 12.74
C GLU A 38 -9.79 0.95 11.66
N LYS A 39 -9.35 -0.29 11.94
CA LYS A 39 -8.93 -1.21 10.88
C LYS A 39 -10.18 -1.74 10.18
N VAL A 40 -10.31 -1.48 8.88
CA VAL A 40 -11.51 -1.84 8.10
C VAL A 40 -11.29 -3.08 7.25
N GLY A 41 -10.03 -3.47 7.02
CA GLY A 41 -9.70 -4.63 6.22
C GLY A 41 -8.21 -4.82 6.07
N GLU A 42 -7.87 -5.83 5.27
CA GLU A 42 -6.52 -6.06 4.79
C GLU A 42 -6.58 -6.89 3.52
N SER A 43 -5.89 -6.44 2.47
CA SER A 43 -5.84 -7.11 1.17
C SER A 43 -4.40 -7.16 0.69
N ASN A 44 -3.92 -8.32 0.24
CA ASN A 44 -2.51 -8.50 -0.19
C ASN A 44 -1.50 -7.98 0.85
N GLN A 45 -1.81 -8.19 2.14
CA GLN A 45 -1.03 -7.71 3.28
C GLN A 45 -0.88 -6.18 3.40
N VAL A 46 -1.71 -5.41 2.70
CA VAL A 46 -1.84 -3.95 2.86
C VAL A 46 -3.04 -3.68 3.77
N ILE A 47 -2.81 -2.94 4.86
CA ILE A 47 -3.83 -2.66 5.88
C ILE A 47 -4.73 -1.52 5.41
N ASP A 48 -6.03 -1.78 5.35
CA ASP A 48 -7.04 -0.76 5.12
C ASP A 48 -7.55 -0.23 6.46
N TYR A 49 -7.54 1.09 6.63
CA TYR A 49 -7.96 1.73 7.88
C TYR A 49 -8.69 3.06 7.64
N ARG A 50 -9.44 3.50 8.65
CA ARG A 50 -10.09 4.80 8.70
C ARG A 50 -9.64 5.59 9.93
N ILE A 51 -9.55 6.89 9.75
CA ILE A 51 -9.29 7.86 10.82
C ILE A 51 -10.41 8.90 10.85
N PRO A 52 -10.75 9.46 12.03
CA PRO A 52 -11.74 10.53 12.13
C PRO A 52 -11.28 11.76 11.34
N GLU A 53 -12.22 12.44 10.68
CA GLU A 53 -11.91 13.66 9.90
C GLU A 53 -11.24 14.75 10.76
N ALA A 54 -11.61 14.83 12.04
CA ALA A 54 -11.00 15.75 13.00
C ALA A 54 -9.48 15.54 13.19
N ALA A 55 -9.00 14.29 13.11
CA ALA A 55 -7.58 13.96 13.20
C ALA A 55 -6.81 14.52 11.99
N SER A 56 -7.45 14.51 10.82
CA SER A 56 -6.91 15.03 9.56
C SER A 56 -6.92 16.55 9.51
N LYS A 57 -8.05 17.19 9.81
CA LYS A 57 -8.14 18.66 9.83
C LYS A 57 -7.21 19.30 10.86
N GLY A 58 -6.99 18.64 11.99
CA GLY A 58 -6.07 19.09 13.03
C GLY A 58 -4.59 18.80 12.73
N GLY A 59 -4.25 18.12 11.63
CA GLY A 59 -2.87 17.77 11.25
C GLY A 59 -2.21 16.69 12.10
N THR A 60 -2.89 16.16 13.11
CA THR A 60 -2.38 15.09 13.99
C THR A 60 -2.17 13.79 13.22
N SER A 61 -3.06 13.46 12.28
CA SER A 61 -2.87 12.27 11.43
C SER A 61 -1.64 12.38 10.54
N SER A 62 -1.43 13.49 9.84
CA SER A 62 -0.24 13.70 9.01
C SER A 62 1.04 13.62 9.84
N ARG A 63 1.07 14.28 11.01
CA ARG A 63 2.24 14.22 11.92
C ARG A 63 2.54 12.79 12.37
N CYS A 64 1.53 12.04 12.82
CA CYS A 64 1.70 10.66 13.28
C CYS A 64 2.10 9.74 12.12
N TYR A 65 1.47 9.89 10.96
CA TYR A 65 1.78 9.09 9.77
C TYR A 65 3.21 9.34 9.29
N ASP A 66 3.60 10.60 9.08
CA ASP A 66 4.96 11.00 8.66
C ASP A 66 6.04 10.57 9.66
N ARG A 67 5.70 10.55 10.96
CA ARG A 67 6.63 10.17 12.01
C ARG A 67 6.74 8.65 12.17
N GLU A 68 5.65 7.89 12.09
CA GLU A 68 5.65 6.49 12.51
C GLU A 68 5.53 5.45 11.40
N PHE A 69 4.90 5.80 10.26
CA PHE A 69 4.46 4.78 9.31
C PHE A 69 4.78 5.07 7.85
N ARG A 70 4.74 6.33 7.41
CA ARG A 70 4.77 6.71 5.98
C ARG A 70 5.83 6.03 5.12
N GLN A 71 7.07 5.96 5.58
CA GLN A 71 8.17 5.48 4.74
C GLN A 71 8.17 3.95 4.64
N VAL A 72 7.83 3.29 5.75
CA VAL A 72 7.64 1.84 5.81
C VAL A 72 6.43 1.43 4.99
N ASP A 73 5.31 2.14 5.12
CA ASP A 73 4.08 1.94 4.34
C ASP A 73 4.32 2.11 2.84
N ALA A 74 4.99 3.20 2.43
CA ALA A 74 5.32 3.42 1.02
C ALA A 74 6.21 2.30 0.44
N ARG A 75 7.26 1.88 1.18
CA ARG A 75 8.13 0.78 0.74
C ARG A 75 7.37 -0.55 0.66
N TRP A 76 6.50 -0.81 1.63
CA TRP A 76 5.68 -2.02 1.67
C TRP A 76 4.69 -2.07 0.53
N GLN A 77 3.91 -1.00 0.28
CA GLN A 77 2.94 -0.96 -0.80
C GLN A 77 3.57 -1.17 -2.17
N VAL A 78 4.74 -0.57 -2.43
CA VAL A 78 5.50 -0.82 -3.69
C VAL A 78 5.88 -2.30 -3.82
N SER A 79 6.25 -2.98 -2.74
CA SER A 79 6.57 -4.42 -2.79
C SER A 79 5.36 -5.33 -3.06
N ARG A 80 4.14 -4.77 -3.02
CA ARG A 80 2.87 -5.46 -3.17
C ARG A 80 2.13 -5.13 -4.47
N GLU A 81 2.62 -4.17 -5.24
CA GLU A 81 2.05 -3.75 -6.52
C GLU A 81 1.92 -4.96 -7.46
N ASP A 82 3.01 -5.69 -7.70
CA ASP A 82 3.04 -6.81 -8.66
C ASP A 82 2.18 -8.03 -8.26
N THR A 83 1.78 -8.14 -7.00
CA THR A 83 0.88 -9.19 -6.49
C THR A 83 -0.51 -8.67 -6.13
N SER A 84 -0.82 -7.43 -6.50
CA SER A 84 -2.09 -6.78 -6.19
C SER A 84 -3.25 -7.46 -6.94
N ALA A 85 -4.49 -7.19 -6.50
CA ALA A 85 -5.68 -7.63 -7.25
C ALA A 85 -5.71 -7.02 -8.65
N GLN A 86 -5.20 -5.79 -8.81
CA GLN A 86 -5.09 -5.13 -10.12
C GLN A 86 -4.08 -5.85 -11.02
N ALA A 87 -2.89 -6.16 -10.50
CA ALA A 87 -1.89 -6.93 -11.23
C ALA A 87 -2.43 -8.31 -11.66
N ALA A 88 -3.20 -8.99 -10.81
CA ALA A 88 -3.87 -10.24 -11.18
C ALA A 88 -4.87 -10.04 -12.34
N ARG A 89 -5.67 -8.98 -12.31
CA ARG A 89 -6.62 -8.64 -13.39
C ARG A 89 -5.92 -8.30 -14.71
N PHE A 90 -4.84 -7.55 -14.65
CA PHE A 90 -4.02 -7.26 -15.84
C PHE A 90 -3.45 -8.54 -16.44
N ARG A 91 -2.96 -9.46 -15.59
CA ARG A 91 -2.47 -10.77 -16.01
C ARG A 91 -3.56 -11.58 -16.72
N ASP A 92 -4.75 -11.65 -16.14
CA ASP A 92 -5.89 -12.36 -16.71
C ASP A 92 -6.29 -11.82 -18.09
N CYS A 93 -6.34 -10.49 -18.24
CA CYS A 93 -6.65 -9.84 -19.52
C CYS A 93 -5.62 -10.14 -20.61
N LEU A 94 -4.32 -10.10 -20.26
CA LEU A 94 -3.25 -10.42 -21.21
C LEU A 94 -3.33 -11.89 -21.64
N VAL A 95 -3.53 -12.81 -20.70
CA VAL A 95 -3.70 -14.24 -21.00
C VAL A 95 -4.91 -14.48 -21.90
N ALA A 96 -6.05 -13.83 -21.63
CA ALA A 96 -7.26 -13.93 -22.45
C ALA A 96 -7.06 -13.43 -23.89
N ALA A 97 -6.16 -12.46 -24.08
CA ALA A 97 -5.75 -11.96 -25.40
C ALA A 97 -4.65 -12.79 -26.07
N GLY A 98 -4.18 -13.88 -25.43
CA GLY A 98 -3.08 -14.71 -25.93
C GLY A 98 -1.70 -14.07 -25.80
N ILE A 99 -1.54 -13.09 -24.91
CA ILE A 99 -0.29 -12.38 -24.64
C ILE A 99 0.30 -12.88 -23.33
N GLU A 100 1.57 -13.33 -23.36
CA GLU A 100 2.28 -13.73 -22.15
C GLU A 100 2.50 -12.50 -21.24
N PRO A 101 2.00 -12.50 -19.99
CA PRO A 101 2.14 -11.37 -19.09
C PRO A 101 3.57 -11.19 -18.58
N ARG A 102 4.02 -9.94 -18.50
CA ARG A 102 5.28 -9.58 -17.87
C ARG A 102 5.24 -9.69 -16.35
N ALA A 103 6.41 -9.51 -15.73
CA ALA A 103 6.59 -9.74 -14.31
C ALA A 103 5.88 -8.69 -13.46
N THR A 104 6.03 -7.41 -13.83
CA THR A 104 5.55 -6.28 -13.02
C THR A 104 4.18 -5.75 -13.45
N GLU A 105 3.42 -5.19 -12.52
CA GLU A 105 2.13 -4.54 -12.79
C GLU A 105 2.29 -3.44 -13.85
N ARG A 106 3.34 -2.60 -13.71
CA ARG A 106 3.67 -1.54 -14.66
C ARG A 106 3.90 -2.09 -16.07
N GLU A 107 4.69 -3.15 -16.20
CA GLU A 107 4.94 -3.74 -17.51
C GLU A 107 3.69 -4.39 -18.10
N MET A 108 2.84 -5.02 -17.29
CA MET A 108 1.56 -5.55 -17.74
C MET A 108 0.63 -4.43 -18.20
N TYR A 109 0.58 -3.30 -17.49
CA TYR A 109 -0.15 -2.11 -17.92
C TYR A 109 0.33 -1.63 -19.29
N ASP A 110 1.64 -1.52 -19.49
CA ASP A 110 2.22 -1.11 -20.78
C ASP A 110 1.88 -2.12 -21.89
N GLN A 111 1.83 -3.43 -21.59
CA GLN A 111 1.36 -4.45 -22.55
C GLN A 111 -0.11 -4.27 -22.93
N LEU A 112 -1.00 -3.97 -21.97
CA LEU A 112 -2.42 -3.72 -22.25
C LEU A 112 -2.59 -2.51 -23.17
N ILE A 113 -1.87 -1.42 -22.90
CA ILE A 113 -1.89 -0.21 -23.74
C ILE A 113 -1.38 -0.52 -25.15
N ALA A 114 -0.26 -1.23 -25.28
CA ALA A 114 0.32 -1.60 -26.58
C ALA A 114 -0.59 -2.54 -27.38
N ALA A 115 -1.36 -3.38 -26.71
CA ALA A 115 -2.33 -4.30 -27.32
C ALA A 115 -3.71 -3.65 -27.57
N HIS A 116 -3.89 -2.36 -27.23
CA HIS A 116 -5.17 -1.66 -27.29
C HIS A 116 -6.30 -2.35 -26.48
N ILE A 117 -5.94 -3.02 -25.38
CA ILE A 117 -6.88 -3.65 -24.45
C ILE A 117 -7.34 -2.59 -23.43
N ASP A 118 -8.65 -2.50 -23.22
CA ASP A 118 -9.23 -1.54 -22.28
C ASP A 118 -8.89 -1.91 -20.83
N THR A 119 -7.96 -1.14 -20.24
CA THR A 119 -7.52 -1.31 -18.85
C THR A 119 -8.64 -1.12 -17.83
N VAL A 120 -9.66 -0.31 -18.12
CA VAL A 120 -10.80 -0.10 -17.21
C VAL A 120 -11.69 -1.34 -17.17
N ALA A 121 -11.95 -1.93 -18.34
CA ALA A 121 -12.70 -3.17 -18.45
C ALA A 121 -11.99 -4.37 -17.79
N CYS A 122 -10.66 -4.32 -17.67
CA CYS A 122 -9.90 -5.36 -16.97
C CYS A 122 -10.07 -5.32 -15.45
N VAL A 123 -10.24 -4.13 -14.86
CA VAL A 123 -10.22 -3.93 -13.40
C VAL A 123 -11.60 -3.65 -12.79
N GLY A 124 -12.61 -3.40 -13.61
CA GLY A 124 -14.02 -3.20 -13.21
C GLY A 124 -14.82 -4.49 -13.13
#